data_AF-A0A972VZC3-F1
#
_entry.id   AF-A0A972VZC3-F1
#
_cell.length_a   1.000
_cell.length_b   1.000
_cell.length_c   1.000
_cell.angle_alpha   90.00
_cell.angle_beta   90.00
_cell.angle_gamma   90.00
#
_symmetry.space_group_name_H-M   'P 1'
#
loop_
_entity.id
_entity.type
_entity.pdbx_description
1 polymer ?
#
loop_
_entity_poly.entity_id
_entity_poly.type
_entity_poly.pdbx_seq_one_letter_code
_entity_poly.pdbx_strand_id
1 'polypeptide(L)'
;MSSESMAHKHWENPESIGYGRLPARANMPASRDRSLSLNGNWQFLRLKHPDDAPEQWMTPTFDATTDNWQPMPVPSLWTRPLTTRDDGSPITPDLPIYTNVQMPFKQEPPLVPQENPTGLYRRQFKLPKSWQGKRMVIYLGGVENSFYLHVNGREVGFAKDCR
;
A
#
# COMPACT_ATOMS: atom_id res chain seq x y z
N MET A 1 1.42 -33.01 -18.30
CA MET A 1 2.08 -31.68 -18.26
C MET A 1 0.99 -30.68 -17.95
N SER A 2 0.79 -30.41 -16.66
CA SER A 2 -0.29 -29.58 -16.17
C SER A 2 -0.01 -28.14 -16.55
N SER A 3 -0.92 -27.52 -17.29
CA SER A 3 -0.87 -26.11 -17.63
C SER A 3 -1.14 -25.30 -16.36
N GLU A 4 -0.08 -24.84 -15.69
CA GLU A 4 -0.19 -23.68 -14.81
C GLU A 4 -0.60 -22.51 -15.69
N SER A 5 -1.88 -22.11 -15.61
CA SER A 5 -2.26 -20.78 -16.04
C SER A 5 -1.49 -19.83 -15.12
N MET A 6 -0.40 -19.23 -15.60
CA MET A 6 0.24 -18.13 -14.90
C MET A 6 -0.79 -17.01 -14.80
N ALA A 7 -1.51 -16.96 -13.67
CA ALA A 7 -2.37 -15.84 -13.35
C ALA A 7 -1.46 -14.62 -13.31
N HIS A 8 -1.54 -13.80 -14.36
CA HIS A 8 -0.72 -12.60 -14.47
C HIS A 8 -0.94 -11.75 -13.22
N LYS A 9 0.16 -11.33 -12.59
CA LYS A 9 0.09 -10.49 -11.38
C LYS A 9 -0.70 -9.24 -11.72
N HIS A 10 -1.61 -8.82 -10.83
CA HIS A 10 -2.52 -7.73 -11.18
C HIS A 10 -1.75 -6.48 -11.57
N TRP A 11 -0.60 -6.17 -10.94
CA TRP A 11 0.22 -4.99 -11.27
C TRP A 11 0.85 -5.01 -12.66
N GLU A 12 1.10 -6.17 -13.26
CA GLU A 12 1.63 -6.32 -14.63
C GLU A 12 0.54 -6.47 -15.69
N ASN A 13 -0.72 -6.71 -15.29
CA ASN A 13 -1.82 -6.85 -16.25
C ASN A 13 -2.46 -5.48 -16.57
N PRO A 14 -2.37 -4.96 -17.82
CA PRO A 14 -2.98 -3.68 -18.19
C PRO A 14 -4.51 -3.67 -18.13
N GLU A 15 -5.16 -4.83 -18.28
CA GLU A 15 -6.63 -4.94 -18.20
C GLU A 15 -7.13 -4.93 -16.74
N SER A 16 -6.23 -5.19 -15.79
CA SER A 16 -6.55 -5.21 -14.36
C SER A 16 -6.47 -3.80 -13.75
N ILE A 17 -7.56 -3.04 -13.86
CA ILE A 17 -7.65 -1.69 -13.29
C ILE A 17 -7.92 -1.67 -11.78
N GLY A 18 -8.58 -2.70 -11.25
CA GLY A 18 -8.94 -2.81 -9.83
C GLY A 18 -10.22 -3.58 -9.56
N TYR A 19 -10.37 -4.04 -8.32
CA TYR A 19 -11.56 -4.72 -7.78
C TYR A 19 -11.75 -4.38 -6.30
N GLY A 20 -12.92 -4.71 -5.75
CA GLY A 20 -13.24 -4.40 -4.34
C GLY A 20 -13.51 -2.92 -4.07
N ARG A 21 -13.58 -2.09 -5.12
CA ARG A 21 -13.89 -0.66 -5.05
C ARG A 21 -15.38 -0.39 -5.21
N LEU A 22 -15.86 0.67 -4.56
CA LEU A 22 -17.20 1.19 -4.81
C LEU A 22 -17.20 2.05 -6.09
N PRO A 23 -18.34 2.21 -6.77
CA PRO A 23 -18.47 3.16 -7.87
C PRO A 23 -18.00 4.56 -7.47
N ALA A 24 -17.36 5.25 -8.41
CA ALA A 24 -16.93 6.63 -8.25
C ALA A 24 -18.13 7.52 -7.90
N ARG A 25 -17.93 8.43 -6.95
CA ARG A 25 -18.94 9.37 -6.47
C ARG A 25 -18.29 10.66 -6.01
N ALA A 26 -19.07 11.74 -5.96
CA ALA A 26 -18.62 13.00 -5.38
C ALA A 26 -18.12 12.78 -3.93
N ASN A 27 -17.02 13.45 -3.58
CA ASN A 27 -16.49 13.40 -2.24
C ASN A 27 -17.38 14.21 -1.30
N MET A 28 -18.21 13.52 -0.52
CA MET A 28 -19.05 14.09 0.53
C MET A 28 -18.54 13.55 1.87
N PRO A 29 -17.73 14.32 2.62
CA PRO A 29 -17.14 13.85 3.86
C PRO A 29 -18.24 13.47 4.85
N ALA A 30 -18.14 12.26 5.42
CA ALA A 30 -19.05 11.82 6.45
C ALA A 30 -18.90 12.72 7.69
N SER A 31 -19.99 12.88 8.45
CA SER A 31 -19.93 13.57 9.75
C SER A 31 -18.91 12.89 10.67
N ARG A 32 -18.26 13.66 11.56
CA ARG A 32 -17.19 13.15 12.44
C ARG A 32 -17.62 11.88 13.21
N ASP A 33 -18.87 11.81 13.66
CA ASP A 33 -19.41 10.66 14.41
C ASP A 33 -19.56 9.37 13.56
N ARG A 34 -19.42 9.47 12.24
CA ARG A 34 -19.52 8.39 11.25
C ARG A 34 -18.24 8.19 10.45
N SER A 35 -17.14 8.83 10.85
CA SER A 35 -15.84 8.71 10.20
C SER A 35 -14.75 8.49 11.24
N LEU A 36 -13.78 7.64 10.92
CA LEU A 36 -12.60 7.41 11.73
C LEU A 36 -11.39 7.64 10.83
N SER A 37 -10.58 8.64 11.16
CA SER A 37 -9.32 8.83 10.45
C SER A 37 -8.36 7.70 10.80
N LEU A 38 -7.74 7.11 9.79
CA LEU A 38 -6.66 6.15 9.96
C LEU A 38 -5.28 6.80 9.79
N ASN A 39 -5.21 8.12 9.65
CA ASN A 39 -3.95 8.86 9.63
C ASN A 39 -3.19 8.69 10.95
N GLY A 40 -1.87 8.84 10.90
CA GLY A 40 -0.96 8.68 12.02
C GLY A 40 0.19 7.74 11.68
N ASN A 41 0.83 7.15 12.69
CA ASN A 41 1.97 6.27 12.48
C ASN A 41 1.51 4.83 12.19
N TRP A 42 1.92 4.33 11.03
CA TRP A 42 1.75 2.96 10.58
C TRP A 42 3.07 2.22 10.71
N GLN A 43 3.03 0.91 10.93
CA GLN A 43 4.22 0.08 10.77
C GLN A 43 4.49 -0.06 9.28
N PHE A 44 5.74 0.19 8.89
CA PHE A 44 6.17 0.23 7.50
C PHE A 44 7.41 -0.62 7.28
N LEU A 45 7.39 -1.45 6.24
CA LEU A 45 8.54 -2.19 5.74
C LEU A 45 8.70 -1.90 4.25
N ARG A 46 9.92 -1.54 3.84
CA ARG A 46 10.24 -1.33 2.42
C ARG A 46 10.99 -2.54 1.89
N LEU A 47 10.56 -3.03 0.74
CA LEU A 47 11.12 -4.15 0.01
C LEU A 47 11.72 -3.68 -1.31
N LYS A 48 12.61 -4.48 -1.89
CA LYS A 48 13.14 -4.23 -3.25
C LYS A 48 12.16 -4.66 -4.33
N HIS A 49 11.35 -5.69 -4.05
CA HIS A 49 10.37 -6.24 -4.98
C HIS A 49 9.14 -6.75 -4.20
N PRO A 50 7.92 -6.75 -4.80
CA PRO A 50 6.72 -7.26 -4.12
C PRO A 50 6.80 -8.74 -3.73
N ASP A 51 7.58 -9.54 -4.48
CA ASP A 51 7.78 -10.96 -4.18
C ASP A 51 8.64 -11.21 -2.94
N ASP A 52 9.34 -10.18 -2.44
CA ASP A 52 10.14 -10.27 -1.21
C ASP A 52 9.28 -10.12 0.05
N ALA A 53 7.95 -10.01 -0.09
CA ALA A 53 7.06 -9.80 1.04
C ALA A 53 7.10 -11.00 1.98
N PRO A 54 7.27 -10.79 3.31
CA PRO A 54 7.27 -11.89 4.26
C PRO A 54 5.99 -12.71 4.15
N GLU A 55 6.12 -14.03 4.26
CA GLU A 55 4.94 -14.90 4.27
C GLU A 55 3.97 -14.46 5.37
N GLN A 56 2.67 -14.50 5.05
CA GLN A 56 1.60 -14.21 5.99
C GLN A 56 1.65 -12.79 6.61
N TRP A 57 2.42 -11.84 6.04
CA TRP A 57 2.51 -10.46 6.52
C TRP A 57 1.16 -9.74 6.56
N MET A 58 0.11 -10.26 5.92
CA MET A 58 -1.24 -9.70 5.88
C MET A 58 -2.10 -10.15 7.09
N THR A 59 -1.67 -11.21 7.80
CA THR A 59 -2.46 -11.85 8.85
C THR A 59 -2.51 -11.00 10.14
N PRO A 60 -3.58 -11.09 10.95
CA PRO A 60 -3.66 -10.34 12.21
C PRO A 60 -2.58 -10.70 13.22
N THR A 61 -2.09 -11.95 13.18
CA THR A 61 -1.11 -12.51 14.12
C THR A 61 0.34 -12.21 13.76
N PHE A 62 0.61 -11.69 12.56
CA PHE A 62 1.96 -11.35 12.14
C PHE A 62 2.58 -10.25 13.01
N ASP A 63 3.78 -10.51 13.51
CA ASP A 63 4.52 -9.59 14.37
C ASP A 63 5.34 -8.59 13.54
N ALA A 64 4.83 -7.37 13.45
CA ALA A 64 5.48 -6.24 12.78
C ALA A 64 6.41 -5.44 13.72
N THR A 65 6.91 -6.05 14.79
CA THR A 65 8.00 -5.52 15.63
C THR A 65 9.36 -6.14 15.34
N THR A 66 9.38 -7.10 14.40
CA THR A 66 10.58 -7.78 13.89
C THR A 66 11.46 -6.84 13.07
N ASP A 67 12.71 -7.28 12.81
CA ASP A 67 13.75 -6.48 12.18
C ASP A 67 13.28 -5.83 10.86
N ASN A 68 13.58 -4.53 10.71
CA ASN A 68 13.33 -3.63 9.58
C ASN A 68 11.95 -2.96 9.50
N TRP A 69 10.96 -3.33 10.32
CA TRP A 69 9.74 -2.54 10.43
C TRP A 69 10.01 -1.24 11.19
N GLN A 70 9.47 -0.13 10.68
CA GLN A 70 9.64 1.19 11.28
C GLN A 70 8.34 1.99 11.25
N PRO A 71 8.14 2.92 12.19
CA PRO A 71 6.99 3.82 12.13
C PRO A 71 7.10 4.76 10.93
N MET A 72 6.01 4.87 10.16
CA MET A 72 5.87 5.79 9.02
C MET A 72 4.62 6.66 9.22
N PRO A 73 4.73 8.00 9.20
CA PRO A 73 3.56 8.86 9.25
C PRO A 73 2.75 8.71 7.95
N VAL A 74 1.44 8.60 8.06
CA VAL A 74 0.50 8.57 6.94
C VAL A 74 -0.49 9.73 7.09
N PRO A 75 -0.67 10.59 6.07
CA PRO A 75 -0.11 10.49 4.71
C PRO A 75 1.36 10.94 4.62
N SER A 76 2.14 10.30 3.75
CA SER A 76 3.51 10.71 3.39
C SER A 76 3.96 10.07 2.08
N LEU A 77 5.10 10.52 1.56
CA LEU A 77 5.86 9.84 0.52
C LEU A 77 7.11 9.24 1.17
N TRP A 78 7.32 7.93 1.05
CA TRP A 78 8.48 7.29 1.69
C TRP A 78 9.81 7.78 1.09
N THR A 79 9.82 8.21 -0.18
CA THR A 79 11.01 8.74 -0.85
C THR A 79 11.42 10.12 -0.35
N ARG A 80 10.60 10.76 0.49
CA ARG A 80 11.00 12.00 1.16
C ARG A 80 11.68 11.65 2.49
N PRO A 81 12.85 12.25 2.80
CA PRO A 81 13.45 12.11 4.11
C PRO A 81 12.51 12.69 5.17
N LEU A 82 11.99 11.84 6.06
CA LEU A 82 11.04 12.27 7.11
C LEU A 82 11.73 12.53 8.45
N THR A 83 12.83 11.84 8.75
CA THR A 83 13.78 12.13 9.84
C THR A 83 15.07 11.31 9.62
N THR A 84 16.17 11.69 10.28
CA THR A 84 17.38 10.85 10.43
C THR A 84 17.22 9.93 11.63
N ARG A 85 17.73 8.71 11.56
CA ARG A 85 17.94 7.83 12.72
C ARG A 85 18.90 8.50 13.70
N ASP A 86 18.95 8.00 14.93
CA ASP A 86 19.86 8.50 15.98
C ASP A 86 21.35 8.38 15.58
N ASP A 87 21.67 7.47 14.66
CA ASP A 87 23.00 7.28 14.04
C ASP A 87 23.28 8.23 12.85
N GLY A 88 22.37 9.17 12.56
CA GLY A 88 22.47 10.13 11.47
C GLY A 88 22.12 9.57 10.09
N SER A 89 21.84 8.28 9.95
CA SER A 89 21.42 7.69 8.67
C SER A 89 19.98 8.12 8.32
N PRO A 90 19.65 8.34 7.03
CA PRO A 90 18.29 8.66 6.64
C PRO A 90 17.35 7.50 6.99
N ILE A 91 16.18 7.79 7.55
CA ILE A 91 15.15 6.76 7.82
C ILE A 91 14.69 6.07 6.53
N THR A 92 14.82 6.76 5.39
CA THR A 92 14.52 6.20 4.07
C THR A 92 15.71 6.33 3.11
N PRO A 93 16.31 5.19 2.69
CA PRO A 93 17.39 5.17 1.70
C PRO A 93 16.88 5.23 0.24
N ASP A 94 15.57 5.29 0.03
CA ASP A 94 14.95 5.41 -1.29
C ASP A 94 14.83 6.89 -1.67
N LEU A 95 15.33 7.26 -2.84
CA LEU A 95 15.46 8.65 -3.27
C LEU A 95 14.43 9.00 -4.34
N PRO A 96 13.96 10.26 -4.39
CA PRO A 96 13.06 10.69 -5.44
C PRO A 96 13.76 10.62 -6.80
N ILE A 97 13.06 10.11 -7.81
CA ILE A 97 13.56 10.04 -9.18
C ILE A 97 12.83 11.10 -10.02
N TYR A 98 13.61 11.97 -10.66
CA TYR A 98 13.09 12.92 -11.63
C TYR A 98 13.49 12.51 -13.04
N THR A 99 12.50 12.40 -13.92
CA THR A 99 12.70 12.22 -15.37
C THR A 99 11.76 13.16 -16.11
N ASN A 100 12.18 13.65 -17.27
CA ASN A 100 11.33 14.51 -18.11
C ASN A 100 10.52 13.67 -19.11
N VAL A 101 11.20 12.91 -19.97
CA VAL A 101 10.57 12.11 -21.03
C VAL A 101 10.89 10.62 -20.90
N GLN A 102 12.16 10.28 -20.69
CA GLN A 102 12.60 8.91 -20.58
C GLN A 102 12.03 8.24 -19.32
N MET A 103 11.60 6.99 -19.43
CA MET A 103 11.20 6.21 -18.27
C MET A 103 12.42 5.98 -17.35
N PRO A 104 12.23 5.89 -16.03
CA PRO A 104 13.32 5.61 -15.08
C PRO A 104 13.80 4.16 -15.13
N PHE A 105 13.28 3.34 -16.05
CA PHE A 105 13.62 1.93 -16.26
C PHE A 105 13.58 1.58 -17.76
N LYS A 106 14.17 0.44 -18.12
CA LYS A 106 14.37 0.02 -19.54
C LYS A 106 13.27 -0.88 -20.10
N GLN A 107 12.49 -1.50 -19.22
CA GLN A 107 11.48 -2.50 -19.58
C GLN A 107 10.35 -1.86 -20.39
N GLU A 108 9.93 -2.54 -21.46
CA GLU A 108 8.81 -2.13 -22.29
C GLU A 108 7.47 -2.56 -21.66
N PRO A 109 6.39 -1.77 -21.83
CA PRO A 109 5.08 -2.15 -21.32
C PRO A 109 4.60 -3.52 -21.83
N PRO A 110 3.92 -4.33 -21.00
CA PRO A 110 3.46 -4.03 -19.63
C PRO A 110 4.46 -4.48 -18.53
N LEU A 111 5.71 -4.77 -18.88
CA LEU A 111 6.71 -5.30 -17.95
C LEU A 111 7.17 -4.21 -16.97
N VAL A 112 7.36 -4.60 -15.71
CA VAL A 112 7.90 -3.73 -14.66
C VAL A 112 9.39 -3.97 -14.46
N PRO A 113 10.16 -3.01 -13.90
CA PRO A 113 11.55 -3.23 -13.56
C PRO A 113 11.74 -4.38 -12.55
N GLN A 114 12.90 -5.03 -12.63
CA GLN A 114 13.29 -6.08 -11.68
C GLN A 114 13.42 -5.54 -10.25
N GLU A 115 13.91 -4.31 -10.09
CA GLU A 115 13.78 -3.57 -8.84
C GLU A 115 12.48 -2.78 -8.88
N ASN A 116 11.52 -3.18 -8.05
CA ASN A 116 10.19 -2.58 -7.96
C ASN A 116 9.88 -2.29 -6.48
N PRO A 117 10.38 -1.16 -5.95
CA PRO A 117 10.28 -0.82 -4.53
C PRO A 117 8.84 -0.93 -4.03
N THR A 118 8.65 -1.75 -2.99
CA THR A 118 7.31 -2.07 -2.46
C THR A 118 7.23 -1.72 -0.99
N GLY A 119 6.22 -0.94 -0.62
CA GLY A 119 5.94 -0.56 0.77
C GLY A 119 4.83 -1.42 1.37
N LEU A 120 5.15 -2.16 2.44
CA LEU A 120 4.15 -2.83 3.26
C LEU A 120 3.74 -1.92 4.40
N TYR A 121 2.44 -1.68 4.53
CA TYR A 121 1.85 -0.81 5.56
C TYR A 121 0.92 -1.62 6.46
N ARG A 122 1.14 -1.59 7.78
CA ARG A 122 0.28 -2.23 8.79
C ARG A 122 -0.20 -1.23 9.82
N ARG A 123 -1.51 -1.28 10.11
CA ARG A 123 -2.14 -0.47 11.16
C ARG A 123 -3.20 -1.27 11.88
N GLN A 124 -3.08 -1.32 13.21
CA GLN A 124 -4.15 -1.76 14.10
C GLN A 124 -4.97 -0.56 14.55
N PHE A 125 -6.29 -0.70 14.55
CA PHE A 125 -7.22 0.33 15.01
C PHE A 125 -8.44 -0.34 15.65
N LYS A 126 -9.15 0.42 16.48
CA LYS A 126 -10.38 -0.04 17.14
C LYS A 126 -11.57 0.69 16.54
N LEU A 127 -12.60 -0.07 16.15
CA LEU A 127 -13.85 0.49 15.68
C LEU A 127 -14.78 0.79 16.86
N PRO A 128 -15.55 1.90 16.83
CA PRO A 128 -16.60 2.15 17.82
C PRO A 128 -17.65 1.03 17.84
N LYS A 129 -18.09 0.59 19.02
CA LYS A 129 -19.16 -0.43 19.14
C LYS A 129 -20.45 -0.03 18.42
N SER A 130 -20.75 1.27 18.39
CA SER A 130 -21.93 1.84 17.71
C SER A 130 -21.93 1.65 16.19
N TRP A 131 -20.83 1.15 15.61
CA TRP A 131 -20.71 0.87 14.18
C TRP A 131 -20.99 -0.60 13.83
N GLN A 132 -21.20 -1.46 14.83
CA GLN A 132 -21.51 -2.87 14.60
C GLN A 132 -22.78 -3.03 13.75
N GLY A 133 -22.72 -3.92 12.75
CA GLY A 133 -23.83 -4.18 11.82
C GLY A 133 -24.04 -3.09 10.75
N LYS A 134 -23.26 -2.00 10.75
CA LYS A 134 -23.34 -0.96 9.72
C LYS A 134 -22.43 -1.28 8.54
N ARG A 135 -22.78 -0.75 7.38
CA ARG A 135 -21.91 -0.77 6.20
C ARG A 135 -20.67 0.08 6.47
N MET A 136 -19.51 -0.57 6.35
CA MET A 136 -18.20 0.05 6.52
C MET A 136 -17.56 0.32 5.15
N VAL A 137 -16.92 1.47 5.02
CA VAL A 137 -16.20 1.87 3.81
C VAL A 137 -14.83 2.39 4.22
N ILE A 138 -13.77 1.82 3.66
CA ILE A 138 -12.43 2.39 3.75
C ILE A 138 -12.29 3.40 2.61
N TYR A 139 -11.85 4.60 2.96
CA TYR A 139 -11.57 5.67 2.00
C TYR A 139 -10.08 5.95 2.02
N LEU A 140 -9.42 5.73 0.89
CA LEU A 140 -8.02 6.08 0.66
C LEU A 140 -8.00 7.35 -0.18
N GLY A 141 -7.41 8.42 0.35
CA GLY A 141 -7.41 9.73 -0.32
C GLY A 141 -6.48 9.82 -1.54
N GLY A 142 -5.56 8.86 -1.68
CA GLY A 142 -4.60 8.75 -2.78
C GLY A 142 -3.50 7.77 -2.40
N VAL A 143 -3.07 6.94 -3.34
CA VAL A 143 -1.97 5.97 -3.18
C VAL A 143 -1.22 5.91 -4.50
N GLU A 144 0.11 6.00 -4.47
CA GLU A 144 0.94 5.91 -5.67
C GLU A 144 1.78 4.63 -5.65
N ASN A 145 1.76 3.76 -6.67
CA ASN A 145 0.96 3.78 -7.92
C ASN A 145 -0.18 2.73 -7.94
N SER A 146 0.07 1.57 -7.33
CA SER A 146 -0.92 0.50 -7.19
C SER A 146 -0.84 -0.12 -5.80
N PHE A 147 -1.94 -0.65 -5.29
CA PHE A 147 -1.95 -1.26 -3.96
C PHE A 147 -2.93 -2.42 -3.87
N TYR A 148 -2.63 -3.33 -2.94
CA TYR A 148 -3.58 -4.29 -2.39
C TYR A 148 -4.00 -3.83 -1.00
N LEU A 149 -5.27 -4.06 -0.67
CA LEU A 149 -5.81 -3.76 0.65
C LEU A 149 -6.25 -5.06 1.31
N HIS A 150 -5.69 -5.33 2.49
CA HIS A 150 -6.11 -6.44 3.33
C HIS A 150 -6.70 -5.92 4.64
N VAL A 151 -7.79 -6.52 5.08
CA VAL A 151 -8.42 -6.26 6.37
C VAL A 151 -8.52 -7.58 7.13
N ASN A 152 -7.87 -7.66 8.28
CA ASN A 152 -7.84 -8.85 9.13
C ASN A 152 -7.42 -10.14 8.36
N GLY A 153 -6.39 -10.04 7.51
CA GLY A 153 -5.89 -11.17 6.71
C GLY A 153 -6.66 -11.46 5.43
N ARG A 154 -7.77 -10.77 5.17
CA ARG A 154 -8.55 -10.94 3.93
C ARG A 154 -8.28 -9.81 2.97
N GLU A 155 -7.92 -10.16 1.74
CA GLU A 155 -7.88 -9.18 0.66
C GLU A 155 -9.29 -8.65 0.38
N VAL A 156 -9.43 -7.33 0.34
CA VAL A 156 -10.71 -6.65 0.11
C VAL A 156 -10.71 -5.81 -1.16
N GLY A 157 -9.54 -5.59 -1.77
CA GLY A 157 -9.46 -4.86 -3.02
C GLY A 157 -8.05 -4.64 -3.52
N PHE A 158 -8.00 -4.22 -4.77
CA PHE A 158 -6.81 -3.81 -5.50
C PHE A 158 -7.19 -2.63 -6.39
N ALA A 159 -6.28 -1.69 -6.59
CA ALA A 159 -6.49 -0.62 -7.55
C ALA A 159 -5.18 -0.15 -8.19
N LYS A 160 -5.28 0.27 -9.44
CA LYS A 160 -4.26 1.02 -10.18
C LYS A 160 -4.85 2.36 -10.56
N ASP A 161 -4.61 3.36 -9.73
CA ASP A 161 -4.80 4.76 -10.07
C ASP A 161 -4.16 5.58 -8.96
N CYS A 162 -3.41 6.60 -9.34
CA CYS A 162 -2.73 7.49 -8.40
C CYS A 162 -3.49 8.80 -8.16
N ARG A 163 -4.66 9.03 -8.81
CA ARG A 163 -5.42 10.30 -8.71
C ARG A 163 -6.94 10.15 -8.63
#